data_AF-K7RYA8-F1
#
_entry.id   AF-K7RYA8-F1
#
_cell.length_a   1.000
_cell.length_b   1.000
_cell.length_c   1.000
_cell.angle_alpha   90.00
_cell.angle_beta   90.00
_cell.angle_gamma   90.00
#
_symmetry.space_group_name_H-M   'P 1'
#
loop_
_entity.id
_entity.type
_entity.pdbx_description
1 polymer ?
#
loop_
_entity_poly.entity_id
_entity_poly.type
_entity_poly.pdbx_seq_one_letter_code
_entity_poly.pdbx_strand_id
1 'polypeptide(L)'
;MSRTSVEILSDALFHLRKAEDYAKNDLDDQLVIDAACMRLSAGVEALPALAPSTRDRIFGGDWPLMWGMRNRIAHGYLLVSPEIVRRTLAADVPVIIARIEAALGRPAPAT
;
A
#
# COMPACT_ATOMS: atom_id res chain seq x y z
N MET A 1 -7.36 -18.24 15.28
CA MET A 1 -7.13 -18.74 13.91
C MET A 1 -6.18 -17.78 13.20
N SER A 2 -5.19 -18.27 12.46
CA SER A 2 -4.35 -17.40 11.62
C SER A 2 -5.12 -17.04 10.35
N ARG A 3 -5.05 -15.78 9.93
CA ARG A 3 -5.65 -15.33 8.66
C ARG A 3 -5.00 -16.06 7.48
N THR A 4 -5.79 -16.38 6.47
CA THR A 4 -5.34 -16.95 5.19
C THR A 4 -4.63 -15.88 4.35
N SER A 5 -3.82 -16.31 3.38
CA SER A 5 -3.18 -15.37 2.44
C SER A 5 -4.20 -14.54 1.65
N VAL A 6 -5.37 -15.11 1.32
CA VAL A 6 -6.44 -14.40 0.62
C VAL A 6 -7.02 -13.28 1.49
N GLU A 7 -7.26 -13.55 2.78
CA GLU A 7 -7.74 -12.53 3.72
C GLU A 7 -6.70 -11.41 3.92
N ILE A 8 -5.42 -11.78 4.09
CA ILE A 8 -4.33 -10.80 4.25
C ILE A 8 -4.19 -9.91 3.01
N LEU A 9 -4.17 -10.50 1.82
CA LEU A 9 -4.07 -9.77 0.56
C LEU A 9 -5.31 -8.90 0.30
N SER A 10 -6.50 -9.38 0.65
CA SER A 10 -7.73 -8.60 0.50
C SER A 10 -7.79 -7.40 1.45
N ASP A 11 -7.32 -7.57 2.69
CA ASP A 11 -7.19 -6.51 3.68
C ASP A 11 -6.20 -5.42 3.20
N ALA A 12 -5.01 -5.85 2.76
CA ALA A 12 -4.02 -4.95 2.18
C ALA A 12 -4.58 -4.18 0.97
N LEU A 13 -5.24 -4.89 0.04
CA LEU A 13 -5.83 -4.31 -1.16
C LEU A 13 -6.90 -3.26 -0.84
N PHE A 14 -7.77 -3.53 0.14
CA PHE A 14 -8.80 -2.58 0.58
C PHE A 14 -8.17 -1.25 1.04
N HIS A 15 -7.13 -1.33 1.88
CA HIS A 15 -6.44 -0.14 2.36
C HIS A 15 -5.71 0.60 1.23
N LEU A 16 -5.00 -0.10 0.36
CA LEU A 16 -4.27 0.52 -0.75
C LEU A 16 -5.20 1.19 -1.77
N ARG A 17 -6.35 0.57 -2.08
CA ARG A 17 -7.39 1.21 -2.93
C ARG A 17 -7.94 2.48 -2.30
N LYS A 18 -8.15 2.51 -0.98
CA LYS A 18 -8.54 3.75 -0.28
C LYS A 18 -7.46 4.83 -0.35
N ALA A 19 -6.19 4.46 -0.25
CA ALA A 19 -5.09 5.41 -0.43
C ALA A 19 -5.07 5.99 -1.85
N GLU A 20 -5.25 5.14 -2.87
CA GLU A 20 -5.39 5.54 -4.27
C GLU A 20 -6.61 6.46 -4.50
N ASP A 21 -7.75 6.18 -3.87
CA ASP A 21 -8.94 7.03 -3.96
C ASP A 21 -8.70 8.41 -3.33
N TYR A 22 -7.98 8.48 -2.20
CA TYR A 22 -7.60 9.76 -1.61
C TYR A 22 -6.65 10.55 -2.53
N ALA A 23 -5.76 9.85 -3.25
CA ALA A 23 -4.86 10.48 -4.21
C ALA A 23 -5.55 11.12 -5.42
N LYS A 24 -6.82 10.78 -5.68
CA LYS A 24 -7.65 11.43 -6.72
C LYS A 24 -8.27 12.76 -6.24
N ASN A 25 -8.24 13.03 -4.94
CA ASN A 25 -8.71 14.29 -4.36
C ASN A 25 -7.58 15.33 -4.32
N ASP A 26 -7.86 16.48 -3.71
CA ASP A 26 -6.86 17.54 -3.53
C ASP A 26 -5.74 17.09 -2.58
N LEU A 27 -4.59 16.75 -3.16
CA LEU A 27 -3.41 16.34 -2.41
C LEU A 27 -2.68 17.53 -1.78
N ASP A 28 -3.05 18.78 -2.06
CA ASP A 28 -2.52 19.95 -1.34
C ASP A 28 -3.17 20.15 0.03
N ASP A 29 -4.29 19.46 0.30
CA ASP A 29 -4.88 19.36 1.63
C ASP A 29 -4.11 18.33 2.49
N GLN A 30 -3.52 18.81 3.59
CA GLN A 30 -2.79 17.99 4.54
C GLN A 30 -3.66 16.86 5.13
N LEU A 31 -4.96 17.07 5.32
CA LEU A 31 -5.87 16.04 5.83
C LEU A 31 -5.99 14.87 4.85
N VAL A 32 -6.02 15.16 3.55
CA VAL A 32 -6.07 14.13 2.50
C VAL A 32 -4.75 13.34 2.46
N ILE A 33 -3.62 14.02 2.57
CA ILE A 33 -2.29 13.39 2.67
C ILE A 33 -2.20 12.49 3.89
N ASP A 34 -2.65 12.95 5.06
CA ASP A 34 -2.62 12.17 6.29
C ASP A 34 -3.51 10.93 6.20
N ALA A 35 -4.72 11.07 5.62
CA ALA A 35 -5.63 9.95 5.37
C ALA A 35 -5.00 8.91 4.41
N ALA A 36 -4.36 9.36 3.34
CA ALA A 36 -3.66 8.50 2.40
C ALA A 36 -2.48 7.77 3.06
N CYS A 37 -1.68 8.47 3.86
CA CYS A 37 -0.58 7.90 4.66
C CYS A 37 -1.04 6.83 5.64
N MET A 38 -2.14 7.08 6.36
CA MET A 38 -2.74 6.12 7.28
C MET A 38 -3.17 4.85 6.53
N ARG A 39 -3.83 5.01 5.38
CA ARG A 39 -4.26 3.88 4.54
C ARG A 39 -3.07 3.11 3.95
N LEU A 40 -2.06 3.80 3.44
CA LEU A 40 -0.84 3.19 2.92
C LEU A 40 -0.12 2.38 4.01
N SER A 41 0.03 2.95 5.21
CA SER A 41 0.64 2.27 6.34
C SER A 41 -0.13 1.00 6.73
N ALA A 42 -1.46 1.10 6.87
CA ALA A 42 -2.30 -0.04 7.21
C ALA A 42 -2.24 -1.15 6.14
N GLY A 43 -2.25 -0.78 4.85
CA GLY A 43 -2.16 -1.75 3.75
C GLY A 43 -0.84 -2.52 3.76
N VAL A 44 0.28 -1.83 3.95
CA VAL A 44 1.60 -2.47 4.04
C VAL A 44 1.74 -3.28 5.33
N GLU A 45 1.17 -2.83 6.45
CA GLU A 45 1.23 -3.50 7.75
C GLU A 45 0.53 -4.86 7.79
N ALA A 46 -0.44 -5.09 6.90
CA ALA A 46 -1.09 -6.40 6.80
C ALA A 46 -0.16 -7.48 6.21
N LEU A 47 0.76 -7.10 5.31
CA LEU A 47 1.54 -8.00 4.47
C LEU A 47 2.64 -8.84 5.17
N PRO A 48 3.26 -8.43 6.30
CA PRO A 48 4.20 -9.27 7.05
C PRO A 48 3.60 -10.59 7.54
N ALA A 49 2.28 -10.69 7.66
CA ALA A 49 1.60 -11.92 8.07
C ALA A 49 1.58 -13.00 6.97
N LEU A 50 1.96 -12.67 5.73
CA LEU A 50 2.11 -13.65 4.66
C LEU A 50 3.31 -14.57 4.93
N ALA A 51 3.22 -15.81 4.45
CA ALA A 51 4.38 -16.68 4.39
C ALA A 51 5.51 -15.98 3.58
N PRO A 52 6.78 -16.02 4.03
CA PRO A 52 7.87 -15.31 3.36
C PRO A 52 7.98 -15.61 1.87
N SER A 53 7.86 -16.89 1.48
CA SER A 53 7.88 -17.30 0.07
C SER A 53 6.75 -16.68 -0.77
N THR A 54 5.58 -16.45 -0.18
CA THR A 54 4.46 -15.79 -0.87
C THR A 54 4.71 -14.30 -0.99
N ARG A 55 5.19 -13.65 0.06
CA ARG A 55 5.53 -12.23 0.05
C ARG A 55 6.65 -11.94 -0.96
N ASP A 56 7.70 -12.75 -0.96
CA ASP A 56 8.85 -12.60 -1.86
C ASP A 56 8.45 -12.85 -3.32
N ARG A 57 7.53 -13.81 -3.58
CA ARG A 57 6.98 -14.03 -4.92
C ARG A 57 6.17 -12.83 -5.45
N ILE A 58 5.42 -12.14 -4.58
CA ILE A 58 4.52 -11.04 -4.99
C ILE A 58 5.27 -9.70 -5.05
N PHE A 59 6.12 -9.41 -4.06
CA PHE A 59 6.74 -8.09 -3.88
C PHE A 59 8.26 -8.11 -4.12
N GLY A 60 8.92 -9.25 -3.94
CA GLY A 60 10.34 -9.44 -4.24
C GLY A 60 11.23 -8.32 -3.70
N GLY A 61 12.04 -7.75 -4.59
CA GLY A 61 12.97 -6.66 -4.28
C GLY A 61 12.32 -5.35 -3.83
N ASP A 62 11.01 -5.18 -4.05
CA ASP A 62 10.29 -3.96 -3.63
C ASP A 62 9.85 -4.03 -2.16
N TRP A 63 9.84 -5.21 -1.54
CA TRP A 63 9.39 -5.37 -0.16
C TRP A 63 10.14 -4.46 0.85
N PRO A 64 11.48 -4.36 0.83
CA PRO A 64 12.21 -3.45 1.72
C PRO A 64 11.81 -1.97 1.52
N LEU A 65 11.50 -1.57 0.28
CA LEU A 65 11.06 -0.20 -0.03
C LEU A 65 9.65 0.07 0.51
N MET A 66 8.73 -0.87 0.31
CA MET A 66 7.37 -0.79 0.85
C MET A 66 7.40 -0.68 2.38
N TRP A 67 8.14 -1.57 3.04
CA TRP A 67 8.28 -1.57 4.50
C TRP A 67 8.97 -0.31 5.01
N GLY A 68 10.00 0.16 4.30
CA GLY A 68 10.69 1.42 4.59
C GLY A 68 9.76 2.62 4.53
N MET A 69 8.91 2.72 3.50
CA MET A 69 7.92 3.79 3.39
C MET A 69 6.92 3.76 4.54
N ARG A 70 6.37 2.57 4.87
CA ARG A 70 5.49 2.40 6.03
C ARG A 70 6.17 2.86 7.32
N ASN A 71 7.43 2.48 7.55
CA ASN A 71 8.16 2.88 8.76
C ASN A 71 8.40 4.39 8.81
N ARG A 72 8.68 5.01 7.66
CA ARG A 72 8.87 6.45 7.57
C ARG A 72 7.59 7.20 7.92
N ILE A 73 6.45 6.72 7.44
CA ILE A 73 5.13 7.27 7.80
C ILE A 73 4.89 7.07 9.31
N ALA A 74 4.96 5.84 9.80
CA ALA A 74 4.62 5.51 11.19
C ALA A 74 5.49 6.23 12.24
N HIS A 75 6.78 6.41 11.98
CA HIS A 75 7.74 6.99 12.93
C HIS A 75 8.10 8.45 12.65
N GLY A 76 7.73 8.98 11.48
CA GLY A 76 8.27 10.23 10.97
C GLY A 76 7.23 11.12 10.30
N TYR A 77 5.97 11.13 10.73
CA TYR A 77 4.91 12.00 10.18
C TYR A 77 5.35 13.47 9.97
N LEU A 78 6.24 14.00 10.83
CA LEU A 78 6.82 15.35 10.68
C LEU A 78 7.94 15.48 9.62
N LEU A 79 8.53 14.37 9.17
CA LEU A 79 9.71 14.30 8.30
C LEU A 79 9.45 13.59 6.96
N VAL A 80 8.24 13.07 6.75
CA VAL A 80 7.80 12.56 5.46
C VAL A 80 7.38 13.75 4.62
N SER A 81 8.15 14.01 3.56
CA SER A 81 7.79 15.04 2.58
C SER A 81 6.48 14.66 1.89
N PRO A 82 5.46 15.54 1.88
CA PRO A 82 4.23 15.32 1.12
C PRO A 82 4.49 15.00 -0.36
N GLU A 83 5.56 15.55 -0.93
CA GLU A 83 5.98 15.26 -2.31
C GLU A 83 6.36 13.79 -2.51
N ILE A 84 7.07 13.18 -1.54
CA ILE A 84 7.41 11.76 -1.60
C ILE A 84 6.14 10.92 -1.53
N VAL A 85 5.20 11.29 -0.65
CA VAL A 85 3.90 10.59 -0.53
C VAL A 85 3.12 10.67 -1.83
N ARG A 86 3.00 11.86 -2.43
CA ARG A 86 2.34 12.06 -3.71
C ARG A 86 2.93 11.18 -4.80
N ARG A 87 4.26 11.14 -4.91
CA ARG A 87 4.96 10.27 -5.86
C ARG A 87 4.70 8.79 -5.60
N THR A 88 4.76 8.34 -4.35
CA THR A 88 4.46 6.94 -4.00
C THR A 88 3.02 6.58 -4.35
N LEU A 89 2.06 7.44 -4.04
CA LEU A 89 0.64 7.24 -4.36
C LEU A 89 0.39 7.17 -5.87
N ALA A 90 1.09 8.00 -6.66
CA ALA A 90 0.90 8.05 -8.10
C ALA A 90 1.64 6.95 -8.87
N ALA A 91 2.86 6.60 -8.47
CA ALA A 91 3.73 5.71 -9.23
C ALA A 91 3.76 4.28 -8.68
N ASP A 92 3.80 4.12 -7.36
CA ASP A 92 4.09 2.83 -6.74
C ASP A 92 2.81 2.09 -6.33
N VAL A 93 1.86 2.80 -5.69
CA VAL A 93 0.62 2.18 -5.16
C VAL A 93 -0.20 1.46 -6.23
N PRO A 94 -0.43 2.01 -7.45
CA PRO A 94 -1.17 1.30 -8.50
C PRO A 94 -0.49 0.00 -8.92
N VAL A 95 0.86 -0.03 -8.96
CA VAL A 95 1.63 -1.22 -9.31
C VAL A 95 1.49 -2.29 -8.23
N ILE A 96 1.55 -1.91 -6.94
CA ILE A 96 1.37 -2.84 -5.83
C ILE A 96 -0.06 -3.41 -5.81
N ILE A 97 -1.06 -2.56 -6.03
CA ILE A 97 -2.46 -2.97 -6.17
C ILE A 97 -2.62 -4.04 -7.27
N ALA A 98 -2.07 -3.79 -8.46
CA ALA A 98 -2.17 -4.71 -9.60
C ALA A 98 -1.52 -6.07 -9.29
N ARG A 99 -0.39 -6.09 -8.57
CA ARG A 99 0.27 -7.34 -8.15
C ARG A 99 -0.58 -8.13 -7.15
N ILE A 100 -1.22 -7.45 -6.21
CA ILE A 100 -2.13 -8.09 -5.24
C ILE A 100 -3.37 -8.65 -5.95
N GLU A 101 -3.95 -7.89 -6.89
CA GLU A 101 -5.10 -8.34 -7.69
C GLU A 101 -4.76 -9.58 -8.53
N ALA A 102 -3.60 -9.58 -9.19
CA ALA A 102 -3.10 -10.75 -9.93
C ALA A 102 -2.92 -11.96 -9.01
N ALA A 103 -2.36 -11.76 -7.80
CA ALA A 103 -2.21 -12.83 -6.82
C ALA A 103 -3.54 -13.38 -6.28
N LEU A 104 -4.60 -12.56 -6.29
CA LEU A 104 -5.98 -12.93 -5.94
C LEU A 104 -6.77 -13.50 -7.12
N GLY A 105 -6.19 -13.54 -8.33
CA GLY A 105 -6.89 -13.96 -9.55
C GLY A 105 -8.00 -12.99 -9.99
N ARG A 106 -7.91 -11.71 -9.61
CA ARG A 106 -8.87 -10.67 -10.00
C ARG A 106 -8.40 -9.98 -11.28
N PRO A 107 -9.27 -9.70 -12.25
CA PRO A 107 -8.89 -8.93 -13.44
C PRO A 107 -8.50 -7.50 -13.03
N ALA A 108 -7.49 -6.93 -13.70
CA ALA A 108 -7.19 -5.51 -13.56
C ALA A 108 -8.42 -4.68 -14.01
N PRO A 109 -8.74 -3.56 -13.33
CA PRO A 109 -9.82 -2.70 -13.77
C PRO A 109 -9.55 -2.21 -15.20
N ALA A 110 -10.56 -2.32 -16.06
CA ALA A 110 -10.50 -1.77 -17.42
C ALA A 110 -10.24 -0.26 -17.33
N THR A 111 -9.27 0.19 -18.12
CA THR A 111 -8.83 1.59 -18.20
C THR A 111 -9.88 2.47 -18.85
#